data_AF-A0A3D1YJU4-F1
#
_entry.id   AF-A0A3D1YJU4-F1
#
_cell.length_a   1.000
_cell.length_b   1.000
_cell.length_c   1.000
_cell.angle_alpha   90.00
_cell.angle_beta   90.00
_cell.angle_gamma   90.00
#
_symmetry.space_group_name_H-M   'P 1'
#
loop_
_entity.id
_entity.type
_entity.pdbx_description
1 polymer ?
#
loop_
_entity_poly.entity_id
_entity_poly.type
_entity_poly.pdbx_seq_one_letter_code
_entity_poly.pdbx_strand_id
1 'polypeptide(L)'
;MRKVGMRIRQVALAASDLAKTDTTLRHLLGCDESYADPEIIYFGLDNRLYTVGDCFLEVVSPAQPNTAAGRFLDRRGGDGGYMVIVQVENLAEEKVRLADTAIRTVFADDRGNAKAIHLHPKDVPGAIPSLDEMSPPESWLWAGDGWEQRAGRYVRGILAVEIRSPDPKPTGQCWAEAYGIELMPAGEGWRLEMGDTEIRFAYDAAAVEPALMAIDVDAVDLAAICAAADGLGLERDGHVVTVCGVAFNFLSP
;
A
#
# COMPACT_ATOMS: atom_id res chain seq x y z
N MET A 1 4.12 -22.39 -4.94
CA MET A 1 2.81 -22.87 -4.39
C MET A 1 2.06 -21.66 -3.83
N ARG A 2 0.84 -21.33 -4.31
CA ARG A 2 0.07 -20.14 -3.87
C ARG A 2 -0.26 -20.28 -2.37
N LYS A 3 0.14 -19.30 -1.54
CA LYS A 3 -0.18 -19.29 -0.11
C LYS A 3 -1.61 -18.77 0.03
N VAL A 4 -2.56 -19.69 0.23
CA VAL A 4 -3.96 -19.35 0.55
C VAL A 4 -3.93 -18.63 1.91
N GLY A 5 -4.64 -17.50 2.03
CA GLY A 5 -4.71 -16.74 3.29
C GLY A 5 -3.84 -15.48 3.40
N MET A 6 -3.09 -15.13 2.35
CA MET A 6 -2.30 -13.90 2.32
C MET A 6 -2.76 -13.00 1.18
N ARG A 7 -2.98 -11.70 1.42
CA ARG A 7 -3.33 -10.71 0.39
C ARG A 7 -2.92 -9.30 0.78
N ILE A 8 -2.73 -8.43 -0.21
CA ILE A 8 -2.60 -6.99 0.03
C ILE A 8 -3.93 -6.51 0.61
N ARG A 9 -3.86 -5.85 1.77
CA ARG A 9 -5.05 -5.34 2.47
C ARG A 9 -5.04 -3.82 2.56
N GLN A 10 -3.86 -3.23 2.69
CA GLN A 10 -3.72 -1.77 2.69
C GLN A 10 -2.47 -1.33 1.94
N VAL A 11 -2.53 -0.16 1.31
CA VAL A 11 -1.38 0.49 0.69
C VAL A 11 -1.32 1.93 1.18
N ALA A 12 -0.16 2.33 1.70
CA ALA A 12 0.05 3.69 2.20
C ALA A 12 0.93 4.50 1.24
N LEU A 13 0.55 5.75 1.04
CA LEU A 13 1.32 6.79 0.38
C LEU A 13 1.83 7.78 1.44
N ALA A 14 2.96 8.43 1.16
CA ALA A 14 3.41 9.58 1.93
C ALA A 14 3.25 10.84 1.07
N ALA A 15 2.64 11.87 1.65
CA ALA A 15 2.40 13.14 0.99
C ALA A 15 2.86 14.33 1.84
N SER A 16 3.38 15.36 1.18
CA SER A 16 3.73 16.64 1.79
C SER A 16 2.50 17.52 2.08
N ASP A 17 1.42 17.38 1.29
CA ASP A 17 0.16 18.09 1.47
C ASP A 17 -1.00 17.10 1.66
N LEU A 18 -1.31 16.79 2.92
CA LEU A 18 -2.36 15.84 3.27
C LEU A 18 -3.75 16.32 2.82
N ALA A 19 -4.05 17.61 2.95
CA ALA A 19 -5.38 18.15 2.65
C ALA A 19 -5.69 18.11 1.14
N LYS A 20 -4.71 18.45 0.31
CA LYS A 20 -4.83 18.34 -1.15
C LYS A 20 -4.95 16.88 -1.59
N THR A 21 -4.15 15.99 -1.02
CA THR A 21 -4.20 14.57 -1.38
C THR A 21 -5.51 13.93 -0.92
N ASP A 22 -6.02 14.31 0.25
CA ASP A 22 -7.34 13.89 0.74
C ASP A 22 -8.46 14.28 -0.20
N THR A 23 -8.48 15.55 -0.60
CA THR A 23 -9.46 16.04 -1.56
C THR A 23 -9.36 15.26 -2.87
N THR A 24 -8.15 14.99 -3.36
CA THR A 24 -7.92 14.23 -4.59
C THR A 24 -8.48 12.80 -4.48
N LEU A 25 -8.08 12.05 -3.45
CA LEU A 25 -8.47 10.65 -3.31
C LEU A 25 -9.95 10.48 -3.02
N ARG A 26 -10.57 11.35 -2.20
CA ARG A 26 -12.02 11.29 -1.97
C ARG A 26 -12.83 11.41 -3.27
N HIS A 27 -12.44 12.34 -4.15
CA HIS A 27 -13.13 12.49 -5.44
C HIS A 27 -12.87 11.30 -6.38
N LEU A 28 -11.62 10.82 -6.47
CA LEU A 28 -11.28 9.69 -7.36
C LEU A 28 -11.94 8.38 -6.91
N LEU A 29 -11.99 8.10 -5.61
CA LEU A 29 -12.56 6.86 -5.08
C LEU A 29 -14.09 6.95 -4.90
N GLY A 30 -14.64 8.16 -4.92
CA GLY A 30 -16.06 8.41 -4.64
C GLY A 30 -16.39 8.22 -3.16
N CYS A 31 -15.49 8.64 -2.27
CA CYS A 31 -15.68 8.66 -0.81
C CYS A 31 -16.20 10.03 -0.37
N ASP A 32 -17.21 10.07 0.49
CA ASP A 32 -17.67 11.35 1.07
C ASP A 32 -16.71 11.82 2.17
N GLU A 33 -16.21 10.88 2.96
CA GLU A 33 -15.33 11.12 4.10
C GLU A 33 -14.17 10.12 4.11
N SER A 34 -13.04 10.55 4.65
CA SER A 34 -11.89 9.71 4.99
C SER A 34 -11.81 9.57 6.51
N TYR A 35 -11.16 8.50 6.98
CA TYR A 35 -10.90 8.30 8.40
C TYR A 35 -9.56 8.92 8.79
N ALA A 36 -9.54 9.70 9.86
CA ALA A 36 -8.32 10.20 10.48
C ALA A 36 -8.04 9.36 11.73
N ASP A 37 -6.94 8.61 11.73
CA ASP A 37 -6.55 7.80 12.87
C ASP A 37 -5.95 8.69 13.96
N PRO A 38 -6.59 8.81 15.15
CA PRO A 38 -6.05 9.63 16.23
C PRO A 38 -4.72 9.09 16.78
N GLU A 39 -4.42 7.80 16.60
CA GLU A 39 -3.23 7.17 17.15
C GLU A 39 -1.99 7.30 16.25
N ILE A 40 -2.15 7.69 14.98
CA ILE A 40 -1.04 7.86 14.04
C ILE A 40 -0.03 8.92 14.52
N ILE A 41 -0.46 9.82 15.41
CA ILE A 41 0.40 10.80 16.07
C ILE A 41 1.52 10.16 16.91
N TYR A 42 1.38 8.89 17.30
CA TYR A 42 2.47 8.09 17.89
C TYR A 42 3.73 8.08 17.00
N PHE A 43 3.55 8.13 15.68
CA PHE A 43 4.63 8.23 14.70
C PHE A 43 5.00 9.67 14.33
N GLY A 44 4.37 10.65 14.97
CA GLY A 44 4.46 12.08 14.65
C GLY A 44 3.79 12.46 13.33
N LEU A 45 2.82 11.67 12.88
CA LEU A 45 2.14 11.84 11.59
C LEU A 45 0.71 12.34 11.79
N ASP A 46 0.11 12.81 10.69
CA ASP A 46 -1.33 12.87 10.44
C ASP A 46 -1.63 11.92 9.26
N ASN A 47 -2.84 11.39 9.17
CA ASN A 47 -3.21 10.49 8.07
C ASN A 47 -4.65 10.66 7.62
N ARG A 48 -4.94 10.15 6.43
CA ARG A 48 -6.30 9.92 5.94
C ARG A 48 -6.38 8.55 5.31
N LEU A 49 -7.37 7.77 5.73
CA LEU A 49 -7.60 6.40 5.28
C LEU A 49 -8.94 6.30 4.55
N TYR A 50 -8.94 5.58 3.42
CA TYR A 50 -10.07 5.42 2.52
C TYR A 50 -10.39 3.94 2.38
N THR A 51 -11.67 3.62 2.50
CA THR A 51 -12.17 2.25 2.28
C THR A 51 -12.40 2.03 0.79
N VAL A 52 -11.78 0.99 0.25
CA VAL A 52 -11.84 0.59 -1.17
C VAL A 52 -12.34 -0.86 -1.21
N GLY A 53 -13.67 -1.01 -1.19
CA GLY A 53 -14.29 -2.31 -0.91
C GLY A 53 -13.90 -2.83 0.47
N ASP A 54 -13.16 -3.93 0.52
CA ASP A 54 -12.57 -4.48 1.75
C ASP A 54 -11.04 -4.25 1.85
N CYS A 55 -10.46 -3.46 0.94
CA CYS A 55 -9.09 -2.95 1.01
C CYS A 55 -9.05 -1.50 1.51
N PHE A 56 -7.86 -1.02 1.82
CA PHE A 56 -7.66 0.34 2.33
C PHE A 56 -6.54 1.06 1.60
N LEU A 57 -6.77 2.33 1.30
CA LEU A 57 -5.70 3.26 0.92
C LEU A 57 -5.46 4.20 2.08
N GLU A 58 -4.21 4.53 2.32
CA GLU A 58 -3.83 5.49 3.35
C GLU A 58 -2.90 6.54 2.77
N VAL A 59 -3.05 7.77 3.21
CA VAL A 59 -2.05 8.82 3.00
C VAL A 59 -1.58 9.29 4.36
N VAL A 60 -0.27 9.20 4.59
CA VAL A 60 0.37 9.75 5.78
C VAL A 60 1.13 11.03 5.44
N SER A 61 1.20 11.95 6.39
CA SER A 61 1.95 13.19 6.26
C SER A 61 2.63 13.56 7.59
N PRO A 62 3.86 14.12 7.58
CA PRO A 62 4.53 14.56 8.80
C PRO A 62 3.76 15.68 9.52
N ALA A 63 3.34 15.43 10.76
CA ALA A 63 2.79 16.46 11.66
C ALA A 63 3.85 17.02 12.62
N GLN A 64 4.96 16.29 12.79
CA GLN A 64 6.10 16.66 13.62
C GLN A 64 7.42 16.63 12.81
N PRO A 65 8.46 17.37 13.22
CA PRO A 65 9.76 17.31 12.56
C PRO A 65 10.45 15.94 12.77
N ASN A 66 11.35 15.59 11.86
CA ASN A 66 12.20 14.38 11.95
C ASN A 66 11.44 13.05 12.06
N THR A 67 10.25 12.95 11.47
CA THR A 67 9.51 11.69 11.38
C THR A 67 10.12 10.76 10.34
N ALA A 68 9.76 9.47 10.37
CA ALA A 68 10.18 8.52 9.35
C ALA A 68 9.64 8.88 7.95
N ALA A 69 8.36 9.29 7.87
CA ALA A 69 7.76 9.76 6.63
C ALA A 69 8.41 11.07 6.14
N GLY A 70 8.75 12.00 7.04
CA GLY A 70 9.42 13.24 6.66
C GLY A 70 10.78 12.99 6.02
N ARG A 71 11.62 12.15 6.65
CA ARG A 71 12.91 11.74 6.07
C ARG A 71 12.75 10.96 4.76
N PHE A 72 11.64 10.24 4.58
CA PHE A 72 11.34 9.55 3.33
C PHE A 72 11.05 10.56 2.21
N LEU A 73 10.16 11.53 2.46
CA LEU A 73 9.83 12.59 1.50
C LEU A 73 11.07 13.40 1.11
N ASP A 74 11.90 13.79 2.10
CA ASP A 74 13.14 14.54 1.85
C ASP A 74 14.14 13.75 1.00
N ARG A 75 14.33 12.46 1.29
CA ARG A 75 15.25 11.60 0.53
C ARG A 75 14.77 11.38 -0.90
N ARG A 76 13.46 11.17 -1.08
CA ARG A 76 12.83 10.95 -2.39
C ARG A 76 12.77 12.23 -3.22
N GLY A 77 12.72 13.39 -2.56
CA GLY A 77 12.53 14.69 -3.21
C GLY A 77 11.06 14.97 -3.58
N GLY A 78 10.11 14.29 -2.93
CA GLY A 78 8.68 14.45 -3.19
C GLY A 78 7.83 13.31 -2.61
N ASP A 79 6.52 13.41 -2.87
CA ASP A 79 5.52 12.42 -2.49
C ASP A 79 5.80 11.04 -3.12
N GLY A 80 5.27 9.97 -2.51
CA GLY A 80 5.50 8.62 -3.03
C GLY A 80 4.77 7.50 -2.34
N GLY A 81 4.84 6.32 -2.94
CA GLY A 81 4.42 5.07 -2.30
C GLY A 81 5.29 4.75 -1.08
N TYR A 82 4.66 4.37 0.03
CA TYR A 82 5.28 4.32 1.34
C TYR A 82 5.25 2.94 1.97
N MET A 83 4.08 2.29 2.05
CA MET A 83 3.92 0.97 2.65
C MET A 83 3.04 0.04 1.83
N VAL A 84 3.34 -1.26 1.88
CA VAL A 84 2.46 -2.32 1.40
C VAL A 84 2.15 -3.22 2.59
N ILE A 85 0.88 -3.23 2.98
CA ILE A 85 0.39 -3.92 4.17
C ILE A 85 -0.38 -5.16 3.72
N VAL A 86 0.16 -6.32 4.10
CA VAL A 86 -0.32 -7.62 3.69
C VAL A 86 -0.99 -8.29 4.88
N GLN A 87 -2.26 -8.65 4.72
CA GLN A 87 -2.96 -9.43 5.72
C GLN A 87 -2.54 -10.90 5.63
N VAL A 88 -2.34 -11.51 6.80
CA VAL A 88 -1.98 -12.92 6.99
C VAL A 88 -2.93 -13.60 7.95
N GLU A 89 -3.07 -14.92 7.83
CA GLU A 89 -3.93 -15.71 8.73
C GLU A 89 -3.33 -15.90 10.13
N ASN A 90 -2.01 -16.06 10.23
CA ASN A 90 -1.33 -16.35 11.49
C ASN A 90 0.03 -15.63 11.57
N LEU A 91 0.07 -14.47 12.21
CA LEU A 91 1.28 -13.67 12.34
C LEU A 91 2.34 -14.35 13.21
N ALA A 92 1.93 -15.22 14.16
CA ALA A 92 2.88 -15.95 15.00
C ALA A 92 3.70 -16.95 14.17
N GLU A 93 3.07 -17.66 13.24
CA GLU A 93 3.77 -18.55 12.29
C GLU A 93 4.70 -17.76 11.35
N GLU A 94 4.26 -16.60 10.86
CA GLU A 94 5.10 -15.76 10.01
C GLU A 94 6.32 -15.20 10.78
N LYS A 95 6.17 -14.86 12.05
CA LYS A 95 7.28 -14.44 12.92
C LYS A 95 8.31 -15.56 13.11
N VAL A 96 7.87 -16.80 13.28
CA VAL A 96 8.77 -17.96 13.37
C VAL A 96 9.56 -18.13 12.08
N ARG A 97 8.89 -18.05 10.93
CA ARG A 97 9.54 -18.14 9.61
C ARG A 97 10.56 -17.02 9.40
N LEU A 98 10.20 -15.79 9.75
CA LEU A 98 11.09 -14.63 9.61
C LEU A 98 12.32 -14.71 10.52
N ALA A 99 12.24 -15.39 11.67
CA ALA A 99 13.37 -15.57 12.58
C ALA A 99 14.53 -16.38 11.96
N ASP A 100 14.26 -17.17 10.92
CA ASP A 100 15.27 -17.92 10.16
C ASP A 100 15.91 -17.08 9.03
N THR A 101 15.55 -15.79 8.90
CA THR A 101 16.07 -14.87 7.89
C THR A 101 16.91 -13.75 8.52
N ALA A 102 17.62 -12.97 7.70
CA ALA A 102 18.30 -11.76 8.15
C ALA A 102 17.39 -10.51 8.21
N ILE A 103 16.11 -10.65 7.87
CA ILE A 103 15.17 -9.53 7.73
C ILE A 103 14.79 -9.00 9.11
N ARG A 104 15.02 -7.70 9.33
CA ARG A 104 14.74 -7.06 10.61
C ARG A 104 13.28 -6.64 10.72
N THR A 105 12.69 -6.89 11.88
CA THR A 105 11.43 -6.24 12.30
C THR A 105 11.76 -4.91 12.97
N VAL A 106 11.10 -3.82 12.54
CA VAL A 106 11.32 -2.45 13.06
C VAL A 106 10.18 -1.93 13.91
N PHE A 107 9.02 -2.58 13.83
CA PHE A 107 7.84 -2.26 14.61
C PHE A 107 7.00 -3.52 14.83
N ALA A 108 6.32 -3.60 15.97
CA ALA A 108 5.35 -4.62 16.27
C ALA A 108 4.25 -4.02 17.16
N ASP A 109 2.99 -4.39 16.88
CA ASP A 109 1.83 -4.08 17.71
C ASP A 109 0.99 -5.36 17.91
N ASP A 110 0.41 -5.51 19.09
CA ASP A 110 -0.49 -6.62 19.44
C ASP A 110 -1.58 -6.11 20.38
N ARG A 111 -2.78 -5.98 19.83
CA ARG A 111 -3.98 -5.52 20.53
C ARG A 111 -4.95 -6.66 20.83
N GLY A 112 -4.46 -7.91 20.76
CA GLY A 112 -5.26 -9.11 20.86
C GLY A 112 -5.98 -9.45 19.55
N ASN A 113 -6.94 -8.61 19.13
CA ASN A 113 -7.74 -8.83 17.93
C ASN A 113 -7.15 -8.25 16.64
N ALA A 114 -6.11 -7.44 16.75
CA ALA A 114 -5.32 -6.92 15.64
C ALA A 114 -3.84 -6.97 16.01
N LYS A 115 -3.01 -7.48 15.12
CA LYS A 115 -1.57 -7.61 15.32
C LYS A 115 -0.84 -7.20 14.06
N ALA A 116 0.29 -6.53 14.19
CA ALA A 116 1.10 -6.12 13.05
C ALA A 116 2.60 -6.25 13.34
N ILE A 117 3.39 -6.47 12.30
CA ILE A 117 4.83 -6.18 12.29
C ILE A 117 5.22 -5.43 11.03
N HIS A 118 6.13 -4.48 11.14
CA HIS A 118 6.74 -3.82 9.98
C HIS A 118 8.16 -4.32 9.80
N LEU A 119 8.53 -4.64 8.57
CA LEU A 119 9.88 -5.08 8.21
C LEU A 119 10.74 -3.88 7.79
N HIS A 120 12.06 -4.00 7.97
CA HIS A 120 12.99 -2.92 7.66
C HIS A 120 13.09 -2.74 6.13
N PRO A 121 12.82 -1.54 5.56
CA PRO A 121 12.78 -1.33 4.11
C PRO A 121 14.15 -1.41 3.41
N LYS A 122 15.25 -1.51 4.16
CA LYS A 122 16.56 -1.85 3.58
C LYS A 122 16.76 -3.35 3.34
N ASP A 123 16.02 -4.18 4.06
CA ASP A 123 16.09 -5.64 3.91
C ASP A 123 15.05 -6.11 2.87
N VAL A 124 13.99 -5.32 2.69
CA VAL A 124 12.90 -5.56 1.74
C VAL A 124 12.59 -4.23 1.02
N PRO A 125 13.31 -3.88 -0.07
CA PRO A 125 13.32 -2.54 -0.63
C PRO A 125 12.13 -2.24 -1.55
N GLY A 126 11.74 -0.96 -1.64
CA GLY A 126 10.64 -0.48 -2.48
C GLY A 126 9.52 0.21 -1.72
N ALA A 127 9.20 -0.31 -0.54
CA ALA A 127 8.22 0.20 0.40
C ALA A 127 8.51 -0.40 1.78
N ILE A 128 7.84 0.08 2.84
CA ILE A 128 7.83 -0.64 4.12
C ILE A 128 6.84 -1.81 4.00
N PRO A 129 7.29 -3.07 4.13
CA PRO A 129 6.40 -4.21 4.15
C PRO A 129 5.81 -4.41 5.54
N SER A 130 4.52 -4.74 5.61
CA SER A 130 3.84 -5.09 6.85
C SER A 130 3.13 -6.43 6.74
N LEU A 131 3.13 -7.18 7.85
CA LEU A 131 2.34 -8.39 8.02
C LEU A 131 1.34 -8.17 9.16
N ASP A 132 0.06 -8.31 8.84
CA ASP A 132 -1.04 -7.94 9.72
C ASP A 132 -2.02 -9.10 9.88
N GLU A 133 -2.41 -9.40 11.12
CA GLU A 133 -3.43 -10.40 11.44
C GLU A 133 -4.61 -9.72 12.11
N MET A 134 -5.81 -10.08 11.66
CA MET A 134 -7.08 -9.59 12.21
C MET A 134 -7.93 -10.74 12.70
N SER A 135 -8.63 -10.53 13.82
CA SER A 135 -9.55 -11.48 14.44
C SER A 135 -10.86 -10.78 14.81
N PRO A 136 -11.93 -10.90 14.01
CA PRO A 136 -12.07 -11.80 12.87
C PRO A 136 -11.36 -11.26 11.59
N PRO A 137 -11.04 -12.12 10.60
CA PRO A 137 -10.26 -11.72 9.42
C PRO A 137 -10.89 -10.64 8.54
N GLU A 138 -12.22 -10.53 8.52
CA GLU A 138 -12.93 -9.49 7.77
C GLU A 138 -12.78 -8.10 8.40
N SER A 139 -12.42 -8.03 9.68
CA SER A 139 -12.24 -6.77 10.39
C SER A 139 -10.96 -6.06 9.96
N TRP A 140 -10.91 -4.74 10.20
CA TRP A 140 -9.70 -3.96 9.98
C TRP A 140 -9.63 -2.82 11.00
N LEU A 141 -9.01 -3.10 12.16
CA LEU A 141 -8.94 -2.14 13.27
C LEU A 141 -8.35 -0.79 12.84
N TRP A 142 -7.36 -0.82 11.95
CA TRP A 142 -6.65 0.36 11.47
C TRP A 142 -7.53 1.35 10.71
N ALA A 143 -8.67 0.91 10.14
CA ALA A 143 -9.61 1.79 9.43
C ALA A 143 -10.65 2.47 10.32
N GLY A 144 -10.61 2.19 11.64
CA GLY A 144 -11.58 2.67 12.61
C GLY A 144 -12.97 2.06 12.45
N ASP A 145 -13.79 2.19 13.48
CA ASP A 145 -15.13 1.58 13.51
C ASP A 145 -16.03 2.08 12.35
N GLY A 146 -16.83 1.16 11.78
CA GLY A 146 -17.80 1.46 10.73
C GLY A 146 -17.19 1.85 9.38
N TRP A 147 -15.94 1.43 9.11
CA TRP A 147 -15.25 1.70 7.85
C TRP A 147 -16.04 1.23 6.62
N GLU A 148 -16.85 0.19 6.77
CA GLU A 148 -17.73 -0.36 5.73
C GLU A 148 -18.71 0.69 5.19
N GLN A 149 -19.14 1.63 6.04
CA GLN A 149 -20.08 2.70 5.70
C GLN A 149 -19.41 3.85 4.94
N ARG A 150 -18.06 3.89 4.92
CA ARG A 150 -17.23 4.90 4.25
C ARG A 150 -16.61 4.39 2.95
N ALA A 151 -17.08 3.25 2.44
CA ALA A 151 -16.57 2.66 1.20
C ALA A 151 -16.73 3.60 0.00
N GLY A 152 -15.66 3.74 -0.78
CA GLY A 152 -15.68 4.47 -2.04
C GLY A 152 -16.68 3.86 -3.02
N ARG A 153 -17.47 4.71 -3.67
CA ARG A 153 -18.52 4.28 -4.60
C ARG A 153 -17.99 3.83 -5.96
N TYR A 154 -16.78 4.24 -6.33
CA TYR A 154 -16.25 4.03 -7.69
C TYR A 154 -15.28 2.86 -7.79
N VAL A 155 -14.96 2.22 -6.66
CA VAL A 155 -13.91 1.19 -6.55
C VAL A 155 -14.33 0.05 -5.62
N ARG A 156 -13.74 -1.14 -5.78
CA ARG A 156 -14.08 -2.37 -5.04
C ARG A 156 -12.91 -3.08 -4.36
N GLY A 157 -11.67 -2.72 -4.65
CA GLY A 157 -10.52 -3.40 -4.08
C GLY A 157 -9.19 -2.95 -4.68
N ILE A 158 -8.12 -3.41 -4.06
CA ILE A 158 -6.76 -3.31 -4.60
C ILE A 158 -6.42 -4.68 -5.22
N LEU A 159 -6.00 -4.66 -6.48
CA LEU A 159 -5.66 -5.87 -7.22
C LEU A 159 -4.16 -6.15 -7.18
N ALA A 160 -3.36 -5.10 -7.29
CA ALA A 160 -1.91 -5.24 -7.31
C ALA A 160 -1.19 -3.97 -6.91
N VAL A 161 0.10 -4.12 -6.60
CA VAL A 161 1.05 -3.02 -6.54
C VAL A 161 2.27 -3.33 -7.39
N GLU A 162 2.93 -2.30 -7.91
CA GLU A 162 4.16 -2.42 -8.67
C GLU A 162 5.31 -1.68 -7.98
N ILE A 163 6.39 -2.42 -7.73
CA ILE A 163 7.67 -1.88 -7.28
C ILE A 163 8.61 -1.83 -8.49
N ARG A 164 9.05 -0.63 -8.85
CA ARG A 164 10.04 -0.42 -9.91
C ARG A 164 11.44 -0.39 -9.34
N SER A 165 12.40 -0.97 -10.05
CA SER A 165 13.78 -1.12 -9.58
C SER A 165 14.76 -1.21 -10.76
N PRO A 166 16.02 -0.74 -10.59
CA PRO A 166 17.07 -1.01 -11.57
C PRO A 166 17.45 -2.51 -11.61
N ASP A 167 17.12 -3.29 -10.58
CA ASP A 167 17.30 -4.74 -10.56
C ASP A 167 16.06 -5.44 -9.94
N PRO A 168 15.02 -5.71 -10.75
CA PRO A 168 13.72 -6.17 -10.25
C PRO A 168 13.76 -7.58 -9.68
N LYS A 169 14.66 -8.46 -10.16
CA LYS A 169 14.72 -9.84 -9.67
C LYS A 169 15.25 -9.91 -8.23
N PRO A 170 16.40 -9.34 -7.87
CA PRO A 170 16.86 -9.32 -6.48
C PRO A 170 15.89 -8.56 -5.56
N THR A 171 15.31 -7.46 -6.05
CA THR A 171 14.26 -6.74 -5.31
C THR A 171 13.10 -7.69 -4.97
N GLY A 172 12.57 -8.40 -5.97
CA GLY A 172 11.51 -9.39 -5.77
C GLY A 172 11.92 -10.55 -4.87
N GLN A 173 13.19 -10.98 -4.89
CA GLN A 173 13.69 -12.05 -4.02
C GLN A 173 13.68 -11.66 -2.54
N CYS A 174 13.98 -10.41 -2.20
CA CYS A 174 13.85 -9.92 -0.82
C CYS A 174 12.40 -9.99 -0.33
N TRP A 175 11.43 -9.62 -1.18
CA TRP A 175 10.01 -9.73 -0.85
C TRP A 175 9.55 -11.20 -0.80
N ALA A 176 10.06 -12.05 -1.69
CA ALA A 176 9.79 -13.49 -1.70
C ALA A 176 10.20 -14.14 -0.37
N GLU A 177 11.41 -13.82 0.12
CA GLU A 177 11.91 -14.26 1.43
C GLU A 177 11.06 -13.68 2.57
N ALA A 178 10.71 -12.39 2.50
CA ALA A 178 9.89 -11.72 3.51
C ALA A 178 8.52 -12.37 3.72
N TYR A 179 7.86 -12.83 2.66
CA TYR A 179 6.52 -13.42 2.72
C TYR A 179 6.52 -14.96 2.64
N GLY A 180 7.67 -15.59 2.37
CA GLY A 180 7.76 -17.02 2.16
C GLY A 180 6.98 -17.48 0.92
N ILE A 181 6.98 -16.64 -0.13
CA ILE A 181 6.27 -16.86 -1.38
C ILE A 181 7.28 -16.98 -2.51
N GLU A 182 7.03 -17.87 -3.45
CA GLU A 182 7.88 -18.07 -4.63
C GLU A 182 7.79 -16.87 -5.59
N LEU A 183 8.95 -16.35 -6.00
CA LEU A 183 9.02 -15.30 -7.02
C LEU A 183 8.86 -15.91 -8.42
N MET A 184 7.81 -15.50 -9.12
CA MET A 184 7.46 -16.02 -10.44
C MET A 184 7.80 -15.00 -11.54
N PRO A 185 8.21 -15.44 -12.75
CA PRO A 185 8.33 -14.54 -13.89
C PRO A 185 6.93 -14.04 -14.33
N ALA A 186 6.84 -12.77 -14.74
CA ALA A 186 5.61 -12.15 -15.22
C ALA A 186 5.91 -11.15 -16.35
N GLY A 187 5.68 -11.57 -17.60
CA GLY A 187 6.07 -10.78 -18.76
C GLY A 187 7.58 -10.52 -18.77
N GLU A 188 7.98 -9.25 -18.80
CA GLU A 188 9.38 -8.82 -18.68
C GLU A 188 9.85 -8.60 -17.22
N GLY A 189 8.95 -8.78 -16.25
CA GLY A 189 9.20 -8.57 -14.83
C GLY A 189 9.02 -9.83 -13.99
N TRP A 190 8.79 -9.61 -12.69
CA TRP A 190 8.58 -10.67 -11.69
C TRP A 190 7.34 -10.37 -10.85
N ARG A 191 6.77 -11.38 -10.20
CA ARG A 191 5.64 -11.20 -9.30
C ARG A 191 5.63 -12.17 -8.13
N LEU A 192 4.95 -11.76 -7.07
CA LEU A 192 4.49 -12.59 -5.98
C LEU A 192 2.97 -12.67 -6.02
N GLU A 193 2.42 -13.88 -6.08
CA GLU A 193 0.98 -14.11 -6.04
C GLU A 193 0.52 -14.30 -4.59
N MET A 194 -0.40 -13.43 -4.13
CA MET A 194 -0.88 -13.36 -2.75
C MET A 194 -2.41 -13.39 -2.73
N GLY A 195 -2.98 -14.59 -2.64
CA GLY A 195 -4.43 -14.72 -2.69
C GLY A 195 -4.95 -14.16 -4.01
N ASP A 196 -5.91 -13.26 -3.98
CA ASP A 196 -6.49 -12.54 -5.13
C ASP A 196 -5.71 -11.27 -5.53
N THR A 197 -4.58 -10.99 -4.88
CA THR A 197 -3.73 -9.83 -5.15
C THR A 197 -2.33 -10.24 -5.60
N GLU A 198 -1.56 -9.30 -6.16
CA GLU A 198 -0.15 -9.53 -6.49
C GLU A 198 0.76 -8.33 -6.22
N ILE A 199 2.04 -8.61 -5.95
CA ILE A 199 3.11 -7.60 -5.97
C ILE A 199 3.96 -7.85 -7.20
N ARG A 200 4.05 -6.87 -8.09
CA ARG A 200 4.87 -6.91 -9.30
C ARG A 200 6.18 -6.15 -9.12
N PHE A 201 7.21 -6.62 -9.80
CA PHE A 201 8.54 -6.03 -9.84
C PHE A 201 8.93 -5.78 -11.28
N ALA A 202 9.08 -4.51 -11.65
CA ALA A 202 9.37 -4.08 -13.01
C ALA A 202 10.72 -3.35 -13.09
N TYR A 203 11.38 -3.50 -14.23
CA TYR A 203 12.63 -2.78 -14.49
C TYR A 203 12.35 -1.30 -14.74
N ASP A 204 13.15 -0.44 -14.12
CA ASP A 204 13.17 0.99 -14.41
C ASP A 204 14.62 1.48 -14.43
N ALA A 205 15.10 1.85 -15.62
CA ALA A 205 16.47 2.33 -15.83
C ALA A 205 16.73 3.69 -15.17
N ALA A 206 15.68 4.49 -14.91
CA ALA A 206 15.79 5.79 -14.26
C ALA A 206 15.70 5.68 -12.73
N ALA A 207 15.27 4.53 -12.19
CA ALA A 207 15.16 4.32 -10.75
C ALA A 207 16.55 4.25 -10.10
N VAL A 208 16.80 5.17 -9.15
CA VAL A 208 18.01 5.18 -8.33
C VAL A 208 17.93 4.11 -7.23
N GLU A 209 16.74 3.93 -6.65
CA GLU A 209 16.44 2.90 -5.66
C GLU A 209 15.07 2.28 -5.97
N PRO A 210 14.78 1.06 -5.49
CA PRO A 210 13.47 0.46 -5.65
C PRO A 210 12.37 1.35 -5.03
N ALA A 211 11.21 1.45 -5.69
CA ALA A 211 10.10 2.27 -5.23
C ALA A 211 8.74 1.68 -5.61
N LEU A 212 7.75 1.81 -4.73
CA LEU A 212 6.34 1.60 -5.05
C LEU A 212 5.88 2.71 -6.01
N MET A 213 5.52 2.32 -7.23
CA MET A 213 5.26 3.23 -8.35
C MET A 213 3.89 3.05 -9.02
N ALA A 214 3.19 1.94 -8.80
CA ALA A 214 1.81 1.79 -9.24
C ALA A 214 0.95 0.97 -8.28
N ILE A 215 -0.36 1.24 -8.33
CA ILE A 215 -1.41 0.49 -7.64
C ILE A 215 -2.50 0.20 -8.68
N ASP A 216 -2.86 -1.07 -8.82
CA ASP A 216 -4.02 -1.47 -9.62
C ASP A 216 -5.25 -1.51 -8.72
N VAL A 217 -6.30 -0.80 -9.13
CA VAL A 217 -7.53 -0.64 -8.36
C VAL A 217 -8.69 -1.18 -9.19
N ASP A 218 -9.48 -2.09 -8.60
CA ASP A 218 -10.71 -2.57 -9.20
C ASP A 218 -11.77 -1.45 -9.18
N ALA A 219 -12.13 -0.97 -10.36
CA ALA A 219 -13.05 0.13 -10.59
C ALA A 219 -14.43 -0.38 -11.02
N VAL A 220 -15.46 0.20 -10.42
CA VAL A 220 -16.87 -0.02 -10.83
C VAL A 220 -17.42 1.11 -11.68
N ASP A 221 -16.84 2.31 -11.60
CA ASP A 221 -17.26 3.47 -12.39
C ASP A 221 -16.06 4.25 -12.94
N LEU A 222 -15.47 3.70 -14.01
CA LEU A 222 -14.37 4.34 -14.73
C LEU A 222 -14.74 5.72 -15.27
N ALA A 223 -16.01 5.94 -15.65
CA ALA A 223 -16.46 7.22 -16.18
C ALA A 223 -16.44 8.31 -15.09
N ALA A 224 -16.95 8.00 -13.89
CA ALA A 224 -16.91 8.91 -12.75
C ALA A 224 -15.47 9.19 -12.30
N ILE A 225 -14.60 8.18 -12.28
CA ILE A 225 -13.17 8.36 -11.97
C ILE A 225 -12.50 9.32 -12.95
N CYS A 226 -12.68 9.10 -14.26
CA CYS A 226 -12.12 9.98 -15.28
C CYS A 226 -12.68 11.41 -15.17
N ALA A 227 -13.99 11.56 -14.95
CA ALA A 227 -14.60 12.87 -14.77
C ALA A 227 -14.08 13.59 -13.52
N ALA A 228 -13.86 12.87 -12.42
CA ALA A 228 -13.24 13.42 -11.21
C ALA A 228 -11.80 13.86 -11.46
N ALA A 229 -11.00 13.03 -12.14
CA ALA A 229 -9.63 13.37 -12.52
C ALA A 229 -9.56 14.62 -13.40
N ASP A 230 -10.41 14.69 -14.44
CA ASP A 230 -10.51 15.85 -15.34
C ASP A 230 -10.96 17.11 -14.60
N GLY A 231 -11.95 16.99 -13.71
CA GLY A 231 -12.45 18.11 -12.90
C GLY A 231 -11.43 18.66 -11.90
N LEU A 232 -10.51 17.82 -11.42
CA LEU A 232 -9.39 18.20 -10.57
C LEU A 232 -8.14 18.65 -11.37
N GLY A 233 -8.17 18.54 -12.71
CA GLY A 233 -7.04 18.86 -13.57
C GLY A 233 -5.83 17.92 -13.38
N LEU A 234 -6.08 16.66 -13.01
CA LEU A 234 -5.02 15.66 -12.85
C LEU A 234 -4.53 15.16 -14.20
N GLU A 235 -3.23 14.88 -14.29
CA GLU A 235 -2.66 14.19 -15.44
C GLU A 235 -3.14 12.73 -15.45
N ARG A 236 -3.65 12.29 -16.61
CA ARG A 236 -4.04 10.90 -16.84
C ARG A 236 -3.74 10.42 -18.25
N ASP A 237 -3.47 9.13 -18.38
CA ASP A 237 -3.44 8.40 -19.64
C ASP A 237 -4.51 7.31 -19.63
N GLY A 238 -5.57 7.49 -20.40
CA GLY A 238 -6.75 6.64 -20.33
C GLY A 238 -7.34 6.62 -18.90
N HIS A 239 -7.22 5.46 -18.25
CA HIS A 239 -7.70 5.19 -16.87
C HIS A 239 -6.57 5.14 -15.84
N VAL A 240 -5.39 5.62 -16.21
CA VAL A 240 -4.24 5.76 -15.30
C VAL A 240 -4.16 7.18 -14.81
N VAL A 241 -4.28 7.41 -13.50
CA VAL A 241 -4.18 8.74 -12.87
C VAL A 241 -2.99 8.76 -11.94
N THR A 242 -2.14 9.80 -12.02
CA THR A 242 -1.01 9.92 -11.09
C THR A 242 -1.40 10.70 -9.83
N VAL A 243 -1.24 10.08 -8.66
CA VAL A 243 -1.46 10.70 -7.34
C VAL A 243 -0.23 10.43 -6.46
N CYS A 244 0.32 11.46 -5.81
CA CYS A 244 1.53 11.35 -4.98
C CYS A 244 2.72 10.68 -5.69
N GLY A 245 2.89 10.91 -7.00
CA GLY A 245 3.96 10.30 -7.78
C GLY A 245 3.82 8.77 -7.97
N VAL A 246 2.63 8.22 -7.73
CA VAL A 246 2.26 6.82 -7.94
C VAL A 246 1.13 6.75 -8.97
N ALA A 247 1.25 5.84 -9.93
CA ALA A 247 0.22 5.59 -10.92
C ALA A 247 -0.92 4.75 -10.32
N PHE A 248 -2.15 5.25 -10.39
CA PHE A 248 -3.35 4.51 -10.07
C PHE A 248 -3.95 3.97 -11.37
N ASN A 249 -3.80 2.67 -11.60
CA ASN A 249 -4.38 2.00 -12.75
C ASN A 249 -5.79 1.55 -12.37
N PHE A 250 -6.81 2.27 -12.83
CA PHE A 250 -8.20 1.88 -12.61
C PHE A 250 -8.63 0.86 -13.67
N LEU A 251 -8.96 -0.35 -13.23
CA LEU A 251 -9.27 -1.49 -14.09
C LEU A 251 -10.72 -1.94 -13.86
N SER A 252 -11.43 -2.30 -14.93
CA SER A 252 -12.74 -2.95 -14.84
C SER A 252 -12.63 -4.39 -15.35
N PRO A 253 -12.12 -5.33 -14.52
CA PRO A 253 -11.99 -6.74 -14.87
C PRO A 253 -13.34 -7.44 -15.11
#